data_AF-J0P228-F1
#
_entry.id   AF-J0P228-F1
#
_cell.length_a   1.000
_cell.length_b   1.000
_cell.length_c   1.000
_cell.angle_alpha   90.00
_cell.angle_beta   90.00
_cell.angle_gamma   90.00
#
_symmetry.space_group_name_H-M   'P 1'
#
loop_
_entity.id
_entity.type
_entity.pdbx_description
1 polymer ?
#
loop_
_entity_poly.entity_id
_entity_poly.type
_entity_poly.pdbx_seq_one_letter_code
_entity_poly.pdbx_strand_id
1 'polypeptide(L)'
;MALNNYKKWLLSSSFLLLTLSSWAQHNNELYNDGALIKVQAGANVYVMGDVHQMGATALMEHDGYLEVQGNMYSDNLFQQRGTGTTKLINDDVNAGQTQFISGSYAVRGGQAATGVDDGSFYDLQLANDQGVIWLNGTGNVADVRNTVDFSGPGAATANRIITADPSALPTNGAAYPAVFGLMNPTAGLANMLDNTVNTNGNMSSFDNGYVQGKLRRAISAAGGTYGYVLGLEPAAAGAQRGMQYIHLDFSGANDYDVITGYFQTGLDNSFGGQLECSGYQIDYWGGLDHGQWVFDDFTGSGSGNYAVRVWPQDDNFLSKTVWLVTKDNAVAGTADDCGGSPVSLERTGFNGFSQFGVAAADILLAQNQLLDLEAHPIENNYIQVDWNTEEEDELSHFEIERSLDNNQFNFLAQVSAQGSSQLIQDYQLNDYEVLPNVNYYYRLRLVNNDGSFSYSPTVVARLYGETTEENIRIFPNPASGNAQIDILSSQERDLQIRVFDAIGQLIYEQDAQTQIGHQLIQLPAQDWPAGLYLIQIAAPDFQQTKELIKMY
;
A
#
# COMPACT_ATOMS: atom_id res chain seq x y z
N MET A 1 -24.79 21.99 66.38
CA MET A 1 -26.16 22.39 65.97
C MET A 1 -26.24 22.10 64.49
N ALA A 2 -27.07 21.13 64.10
CA ALA A 2 -27.16 20.63 62.75
C ALA A 2 -27.77 21.67 61.80
N LEU A 3 -27.15 21.88 60.64
CA LEU A 3 -27.79 22.44 59.45
C LEU A 3 -27.52 21.46 58.29
N ASN A 4 -28.33 20.41 58.26
CA ASN A 4 -28.68 19.71 57.03
C ASN A 4 -29.40 20.72 56.14
N ASN A 5 -28.79 21.13 55.03
CA ASN A 5 -29.51 21.75 53.92
C ASN A 5 -28.88 21.31 52.60
N TYR A 6 -29.60 20.41 51.93
CA TYR A 6 -29.40 20.06 50.53
C TYR A 6 -29.29 21.33 49.67
N LYS A 7 -28.12 21.62 49.11
CA LYS A 7 -28.00 22.57 47.99
C LYS A 7 -28.29 21.82 46.69
N LYS A 8 -29.57 21.70 46.32
CA LYS A 8 -29.97 21.38 44.94
C LYS A 8 -29.88 22.66 44.13
N TRP A 9 -28.84 22.81 43.31
CA TRP A 9 -28.78 23.87 42.30
C TRP A 9 -29.54 23.39 41.06
N LEU A 10 -30.79 23.85 40.91
CA LEU A 10 -31.56 23.68 39.68
C LEU A 10 -31.25 24.86 38.74
N LEU A 11 -30.31 24.67 37.82
CA LEU A 11 -29.99 25.63 36.76
C LEU A 11 -31.04 25.47 35.65
N SER A 12 -32.10 26.29 35.69
CA SER A 12 -33.27 26.18 34.80
C SER A 12 -33.41 27.31 33.77
N SER A 13 -32.49 28.27 33.76
CA SER A 13 -32.42 29.35 32.76
C SER A 13 -31.06 30.06 32.82
N SER A 14 -30.59 30.60 31.68
CA SER A 14 -29.26 31.21 31.47
C SER A 14 -28.73 31.97 32.68
N PHE A 15 -27.66 31.47 33.29
CA PHE A 15 -26.94 32.14 34.36
C PHE A 15 -25.58 32.62 33.83
N LEU A 16 -25.36 33.93 33.89
CA LEU A 16 -24.04 34.55 33.74
C LEU A 16 -23.52 34.77 35.16
N LEU A 17 -22.41 34.11 35.55
CA LEU A 17 -21.75 34.45 36.81
C LEU A 17 -21.06 35.80 36.63
N LEU A 18 -21.56 36.84 37.31
CA LEU A 18 -21.12 38.23 37.17
C LEU A 18 -19.68 38.43 37.65
N THR A 19 -18.96 39.18 36.83
CA THR A 19 -17.55 39.57 36.95
C THR A 19 -17.29 40.47 38.15
N LEU A 20 -16.24 40.14 38.92
CA LEU A 20 -15.48 41.13 39.69
C LEU A 20 -14.12 41.27 39.04
N SER A 21 -13.87 42.46 38.51
CA SER A 21 -12.64 42.85 37.83
C SER A 21 -11.45 42.86 38.78
N SER A 22 -10.64 41.80 38.75
CA SER A 22 -9.21 41.83 39.06
C SER A 22 -8.53 40.52 38.59
N TRP A 23 -7.92 40.55 37.41
CA TRP A 23 -6.75 39.78 36.93
C TRP A 23 -6.26 38.56 37.75
N ALA A 24 -7.12 37.58 37.99
CA ALA A 24 -6.74 36.23 38.40
C ALA A 24 -7.80 35.24 37.92
N GLN A 25 -7.57 34.78 36.69
CA GLN A 25 -8.57 34.24 35.76
C GLN A 25 -8.78 32.73 35.91
N HIS A 26 -7.92 32.06 36.69
CA HIS A 26 -8.03 30.67 37.19
C HIS A 26 -8.71 30.55 38.57
N ASN A 27 -9.14 31.65 39.19
CA ASN A 27 -9.70 31.60 40.55
C ASN A 27 -11.22 31.37 40.57
N ASN A 28 -11.87 31.35 39.41
CA ASN A 28 -13.29 31.05 39.29
C ASN A 28 -13.45 29.56 39.02
N GLU A 29 -14.16 28.89 39.92
CA GLU A 29 -14.34 27.46 39.87
C GLU A 29 -15.80 27.12 40.14
N LEU A 30 -16.41 26.36 39.23
CA LEU A 30 -17.67 25.68 39.47
C LEU A 30 -17.36 24.32 40.12
N TYR A 31 -17.53 24.24 41.44
CA TYR A 31 -17.36 22.99 42.18
C TYR A 31 -18.63 22.53 42.88
N ASN A 32 -18.72 21.22 43.13
CA ASN A 32 -19.90 20.60 43.74
C ASN A 32 -19.69 20.06 45.17
N ASP A 33 -18.48 19.98 45.70
CA ASP A 33 -18.18 19.52 47.08
C ASP A 33 -18.95 18.23 47.46
N GLY A 34 -18.94 17.25 46.55
CA GLY A 34 -19.65 15.98 46.68
C GLY A 34 -21.15 16.01 46.36
N ALA A 35 -21.72 17.16 46.00
CA ALA A 35 -23.12 17.31 45.62
C ALA A 35 -23.39 17.01 44.14
N LEU A 36 -24.65 16.76 43.81
CA LEU A 36 -25.12 16.61 42.44
C LEU A 36 -25.30 17.99 41.78
N ILE A 37 -24.64 18.23 40.64
CA ILE A 37 -24.96 19.33 39.72
C ILE A 37 -25.87 18.77 38.62
N LYS A 38 -26.97 19.46 38.32
CA LYS A 38 -27.87 19.12 37.21
C LYS A 38 -27.97 20.26 36.19
N VAL A 39 -27.52 20.01 34.97
CA VAL A 39 -27.72 20.86 33.79
C VAL A 39 -28.89 20.27 32.99
N GLN A 40 -30.07 20.87 33.08
CA GLN A 40 -31.28 20.32 32.48
C GLN A 40 -31.32 20.53 30.96
N ALA A 41 -32.05 19.67 30.24
CA ALA A 41 -32.35 19.88 28.83
C ALA A 41 -32.93 21.29 28.59
N GLY A 42 -32.37 22.00 27.60
CA GLY A 42 -32.71 23.39 27.28
C GLY A 42 -32.03 24.46 28.15
N ALA A 43 -31.26 24.08 29.18
CA ALA A 43 -30.43 25.01 29.93
C ALA A 43 -29.07 25.21 29.25
N ASN A 44 -28.61 26.47 29.21
CA ASN A 44 -27.26 26.83 28.80
C ASN A 44 -26.49 27.35 30.02
N VAL A 45 -25.38 26.70 30.34
CA VAL A 45 -24.50 27.05 31.45
C VAL A 45 -23.13 27.43 30.89
N TYR A 46 -22.66 28.62 31.24
CA TYR A 46 -21.37 29.15 30.81
C TYR A 46 -20.47 29.30 32.04
N VAL A 47 -19.34 28.60 32.03
CA VAL A 47 -18.36 28.61 33.11
C VAL A 47 -17.10 29.35 32.64
N MET A 48 -16.95 30.59 33.10
CA MET A 48 -15.76 31.42 32.88
C MET A 48 -14.67 31.07 33.90
N GLY A 49 -14.15 29.84 33.79
CA GLY A 49 -13.20 29.25 34.74
C GLY A 49 -13.29 27.72 34.75
N ASP A 50 -12.79 27.10 35.80
CA ASP A 50 -12.67 25.65 35.89
C ASP A 50 -13.98 24.99 36.34
N VAL A 51 -14.23 23.76 35.87
CA VAL A 51 -15.26 22.87 36.42
C VAL A 51 -14.55 21.78 37.22
N HIS A 52 -14.78 21.77 38.52
CA HIS A 52 -14.14 20.85 39.45
C HIS A 52 -15.16 19.97 40.17
N GLN A 53 -15.15 18.70 39.86
CA GLN A 53 -15.86 17.69 40.63
C GLN A 53 -15.09 17.37 41.91
N MET A 54 -15.29 18.22 42.92
CA MET A 54 -14.64 18.15 44.22
C MET A 54 -15.28 17.09 45.11
N GLY A 55 -14.47 16.21 45.71
CA GLY A 55 -14.93 15.16 46.62
C GLY A 55 -15.40 13.85 45.97
N ALA A 56 -15.36 12.74 46.73
CA ALA A 56 -15.47 11.37 46.19
C ALA A 56 -16.86 10.96 45.65
N THR A 57 -17.91 11.73 45.92
CA THR A 57 -19.29 11.47 45.47
C THR A 57 -19.82 12.54 44.52
N ALA A 58 -18.93 13.41 44.04
CA ALA A 58 -19.26 14.43 43.07
C ALA A 58 -19.87 13.78 41.82
N LEU A 59 -21.05 14.24 41.42
CA LEU A 59 -21.75 13.73 40.23
C LEU A 59 -22.33 14.90 39.44
N MET A 60 -22.25 14.81 38.11
CA MET A 60 -22.93 15.73 37.19
C MET A 60 -23.98 14.98 36.35
N GLU A 61 -25.22 15.45 36.41
CA GLU A 61 -26.28 15.12 35.44
C GLU A 61 -26.35 16.22 34.38
N HIS A 62 -25.96 15.92 33.16
CA HIS A 62 -25.87 16.90 32.10
C HIS A 62 -26.69 16.50 30.88
N ASP A 63 -27.84 17.15 30.71
CA ASP A 63 -28.77 16.98 29.59
C ASP A 63 -28.95 18.26 28.75
N GLY A 64 -28.41 19.41 29.20
CA GLY A 64 -28.43 20.69 28.48
C GLY A 64 -27.16 20.99 27.70
N TYR A 65 -26.71 22.25 27.75
CA TYR A 65 -25.46 22.74 27.15
C TYR A 65 -24.56 23.32 28.24
N LEU A 66 -23.30 22.87 28.32
CA LEU A 66 -22.27 23.35 29.24
C LEU A 66 -21.07 23.83 28.44
N GLU A 67 -20.76 25.11 28.54
CA GLU A 67 -19.57 25.70 27.95
C GLU A 67 -18.56 26.03 29.04
N VAL A 68 -17.32 25.56 28.88
CA VAL A 68 -16.25 25.71 29.89
C VAL A 68 -15.05 26.39 29.25
N GLN A 69 -14.63 27.50 29.87
CA GLN A 69 -13.46 28.28 29.46
C GLN A 69 -12.16 27.90 30.19
N GLY A 70 -12.26 27.21 31.31
CA GLY A 70 -11.11 26.65 32.04
C GLY A 70 -10.95 25.15 31.83
N ASN A 71 -10.35 24.50 32.80
CA ASN A 71 -10.14 23.06 32.85
C ASN A 71 -11.39 22.34 33.36
N MET A 72 -11.51 21.06 33.02
CA MET A 72 -12.51 20.17 33.63
C MET A 72 -11.78 19.07 34.39
N TYR A 73 -11.98 18.96 35.70
CA TYR A 73 -11.29 17.94 36.49
C TYR A 73 -12.08 17.42 37.68
N SER A 74 -11.60 16.32 38.26
CA SER A 74 -12.12 15.75 39.51
C SER A 74 -10.97 15.40 40.46
N ASP A 75 -11.21 15.50 41.77
CA ASP A 75 -10.29 14.97 42.79
C ASP A 75 -10.16 13.44 42.73
N ASN A 76 -11.12 12.77 42.09
CA ASN A 76 -11.22 11.32 42.04
C ASN A 76 -11.76 10.90 40.66
N LEU A 77 -12.79 10.05 40.65
CA LEU A 77 -13.49 9.67 39.44
C LEU A 77 -14.35 10.83 38.96
N PHE A 78 -14.13 11.30 37.72
CA PHE A 78 -15.06 12.24 37.10
C PHE A 78 -16.34 11.48 36.78
N GLN A 79 -17.43 11.77 37.49
CA GLN A 79 -18.72 11.11 37.31
C GLN A 79 -19.68 12.06 36.60
N GLN A 80 -20.10 11.66 35.42
CA GLN A 80 -21.11 12.35 34.65
C GLN A 80 -22.03 11.34 33.98
N ARG A 81 -23.29 11.76 33.80
CA ARG A 81 -24.30 11.08 32.97
C ARG A 81 -25.17 12.10 32.25
N GLY A 82 -26.04 11.61 31.36
CA GLY A 82 -27.00 12.44 30.61
C GLY A 82 -26.68 12.50 29.12
N THR A 83 -27.40 13.32 28.37
CA THR A 83 -27.27 13.43 26.89
C THR A 83 -26.90 14.84 26.41
N GLY A 84 -26.31 15.65 27.28
CA GLY A 84 -25.98 17.04 26.98
C GLY A 84 -24.68 17.22 26.19
N THR A 85 -24.49 18.44 25.70
CA THR A 85 -23.28 18.86 24.99
C THR A 85 -22.37 19.64 25.90
N THR A 86 -21.14 19.16 26.07
CA THR A 86 -20.06 19.90 26.72
C THR A 86 -19.16 20.51 25.66
N LYS A 87 -18.93 21.82 25.75
CA LYS A 87 -17.99 22.54 24.90
C LYS A 87 -16.82 23.05 25.72
N LEU A 88 -15.61 22.71 25.29
CA LEU A 88 -14.37 23.28 25.79
C LEU A 88 -13.91 24.36 24.82
N ILE A 89 -13.78 25.58 25.32
CA ILE A 89 -13.48 26.77 24.51
C ILE A 89 -12.45 27.63 25.20
N ASN A 90 -11.51 28.22 24.46
CA ASN A 90 -10.57 29.18 25.04
C ASN A 90 -10.54 30.47 24.25
N ASP A 91 -11.65 31.19 24.29
CA ASP A 91 -11.74 32.55 23.74
C ASP A 91 -11.52 33.53 24.89
N ASP A 92 -10.36 34.18 24.92
CA ASP A 92 -10.02 35.33 25.79
C ASP A 92 -9.79 35.07 27.29
N VAL A 93 -9.91 33.82 27.78
CA VAL A 93 -9.73 33.51 29.21
C VAL A 93 -8.33 33.04 29.58
N ASN A 94 -7.68 32.27 28.72
CA ASN A 94 -6.36 31.70 28.97
C ASN A 94 -5.49 31.76 27.71
N ALA A 95 -5.35 32.94 27.11
CA ALA A 95 -4.60 33.13 25.88
C ALA A 95 -3.17 32.54 26.01
N GLY A 96 -2.85 31.55 25.17
CA GLY A 96 -1.56 30.87 25.20
C GLY A 96 -1.42 29.70 26.19
N GLN A 97 -2.49 29.31 26.91
CA GLN A 97 -2.47 28.12 27.78
C GLN A 97 -3.33 27.00 27.20
N THR A 98 -2.87 25.76 27.36
CA THR A 98 -3.60 24.57 26.94
C THR A 98 -4.60 24.15 28.02
N GLN A 99 -5.85 23.91 27.62
CA GLN A 99 -6.88 23.38 28.51
C GLN A 99 -6.70 21.88 28.72
N PHE A 100 -7.04 21.39 29.91
CA PHE A 100 -7.07 19.97 30.18
C PHE A 100 -8.41 19.43 30.67
N ILE A 101 -8.60 18.15 30.38
CA ILE A 101 -9.56 17.30 31.06
C ILE A 101 -8.76 16.38 31.97
N SER A 102 -9.15 16.30 33.25
CA SER A 102 -8.62 15.32 34.20
C SER A 102 -9.75 14.60 34.91
N GLY A 103 -9.43 13.47 35.48
CA GLY A 103 -10.40 12.61 36.16
C GLY A 103 -10.42 11.23 35.54
N SER A 104 -10.64 10.24 36.39
CA SER A 104 -10.66 8.86 35.94
C SER A 104 -12.06 8.52 35.46
N TYR A 105 -12.18 7.90 34.29
CA TYR A 105 -13.36 7.15 33.87
C TYR A 105 -13.45 5.87 34.72
N ALA A 106 -14.62 5.53 35.29
CA ALA A 106 -14.74 4.30 36.09
C ALA A 106 -14.67 3.14 35.12
N VAL A 107 -13.53 2.46 35.13
CA VAL A 107 -13.28 1.25 34.34
C VAL A 107 -14.53 0.36 34.28
N ARG A 108 -15.11 0.25 33.07
CA ARG A 108 -15.78 -0.95 32.59
C ARG A 108 -15.39 -1.12 31.13
N GLY A 109 -14.74 -2.23 30.85
CA GLY A 109 -14.06 -2.54 29.59
C GLY A 109 -14.94 -2.80 28.39
N GLY A 110 -16.14 -2.22 28.34
CA GLY A 110 -17.12 -2.58 27.35
C GLY A 110 -18.32 -1.66 27.24
N GLN A 111 -18.98 -1.72 26.09
CA GLN A 111 -20.16 -0.92 25.73
C GLN A 111 -21.35 -1.11 26.68
N ALA A 112 -21.40 -2.22 27.41
CA ALA A 112 -22.50 -2.53 28.33
C ALA A 112 -22.63 -1.56 29.52
N ALA A 113 -21.58 -0.78 29.82
CA ALA A 113 -21.55 0.13 30.96
C ALA A 113 -21.79 1.60 30.58
N THR A 114 -21.91 1.88 29.29
CA THR A 114 -21.99 3.22 28.73
C THR A 114 -23.30 3.91 29.16
N GLY A 115 -23.19 5.09 29.79
CA GLY A 115 -24.29 5.96 30.19
C GLY A 115 -24.81 5.84 31.63
N VAL A 116 -24.20 5.04 32.50
CA VAL A 116 -24.57 4.94 33.93
C VAL A 116 -23.42 5.37 34.83
N ASP A 117 -23.40 6.65 35.19
CA ASP A 117 -22.39 7.28 36.06
C ASP A 117 -20.95 6.88 35.66
N ASP A 118 -20.73 6.74 34.35
CA ASP A 118 -19.50 6.20 33.78
C ASP A 118 -18.43 7.30 33.64
N GLY A 119 -18.82 8.57 33.70
CA GLY A 119 -17.89 9.70 33.56
C GLY A 119 -17.74 10.19 32.13
N SER A 120 -18.42 9.57 31.17
CA SER A 120 -18.29 9.94 29.77
C SER A 120 -19.14 11.16 29.41
N PHE A 121 -18.55 12.00 28.54
CA PHE A 121 -19.30 13.02 27.84
C PHE A 121 -20.29 12.36 26.87
N TYR A 122 -21.42 13.01 26.63
CA TYR A 122 -22.31 12.55 25.57
C TYR A 122 -21.89 13.15 24.23
N ASP A 123 -21.99 14.48 24.09
CA ASP A 123 -21.36 15.23 23.00
C ASP A 123 -20.24 16.13 23.56
N LEU A 124 -19.09 16.13 22.89
CA LEU A 124 -17.93 16.96 23.21
C LEU A 124 -17.59 17.86 22.02
N GLN A 125 -17.56 19.17 22.25
CA GLN A 125 -17.17 20.18 21.25
C GLN A 125 -15.87 20.85 21.66
N LEU A 126 -14.95 21.01 20.70
CA LEU A 126 -13.68 21.67 20.91
C LEU A 126 -13.63 22.99 20.14
N ALA A 127 -13.29 24.07 20.84
CA ALA A 127 -13.11 25.40 20.30
C ALA A 127 -11.95 26.12 21.00
N ASN A 128 -10.80 25.43 21.10
CA ASN A 128 -9.64 25.97 21.78
C ASN A 128 -8.79 26.81 20.81
N ASP A 129 -8.40 28.02 21.22
CA ASP A 129 -7.57 28.94 20.42
C ASP A 129 -6.14 28.41 20.17
N GLN A 130 -5.60 27.59 21.08
CA GLN A 130 -4.32 26.90 20.92
C GLN A 130 -4.45 25.61 20.10
N GLY A 131 -5.67 25.23 19.69
CA GLY A 131 -5.95 24.02 18.92
C GLY A 131 -5.67 22.72 19.70
N VAL A 132 -5.61 22.78 21.05
CA VAL A 132 -5.25 21.63 21.88
C VAL A 132 -6.12 21.56 23.13
N ILE A 133 -6.74 20.40 23.32
CA ILE A 133 -7.18 19.92 24.63
C ILE A 133 -6.33 18.71 24.99
N TRP A 134 -5.77 18.67 26.19
CA TRP A 134 -5.00 17.51 26.63
C TRP A 134 -5.63 16.75 27.80
N LEU A 135 -5.31 15.47 27.90
CA LEU A 135 -5.82 14.60 28.95
C LEU A 135 -4.78 14.46 30.05
N ASN A 136 -5.08 15.04 31.22
CA ASN A 136 -4.23 15.04 32.38
C ASN A 136 -4.53 13.84 33.28
N GLY A 137 -3.69 12.80 33.22
CA GLY A 137 -3.83 11.61 34.04
C GLY A 137 -3.21 10.37 33.40
N THR A 138 -3.56 9.20 33.95
CA THR A 138 -3.15 7.89 33.43
C THR A 138 -4.35 7.00 33.18
N GLY A 139 -4.27 6.14 32.16
CA GLY A 139 -5.37 5.25 31.77
C GLY A 139 -6.51 6.00 31.08
N ASN A 140 -7.75 5.56 31.31
CA ASN A 140 -8.93 6.14 30.65
C ASN A 140 -9.30 7.47 31.31
N VAL A 141 -9.03 8.58 30.63
CA VAL A 141 -9.24 9.93 31.20
C VAL A 141 -10.52 10.59 30.67
N ALA A 142 -10.82 10.43 29.38
CA ALA A 142 -12.03 11.00 28.80
C ALA A 142 -12.61 10.09 27.72
N ASP A 143 -13.91 9.83 27.82
CA ASP A 143 -14.69 9.10 26.83
C ASP A 143 -15.87 9.93 26.34
N VAL A 144 -16.28 9.69 25.10
CA VAL A 144 -17.43 10.36 24.47
C VAL A 144 -18.36 9.32 23.86
N ARG A 145 -19.65 9.40 24.16
CA ARG A 145 -20.64 8.37 23.79
C ARG A 145 -21.33 8.60 22.45
N ASN A 146 -21.41 9.85 22.00
CA ASN A 146 -22.10 10.19 20.78
C ASN A 146 -21.17 10.91 19.81
N THR A 147 -20.89 12.20 20.02
CA THR A 147 -20.21 13.08 19.05
C THR A 147 -18.98 13.74 19.63
N VAL A 148 -17.88 13.74 18.87
CA VAL A 148 -16.71 14.59 19.12
C VAL A 148 -16.59 15.53 17.93
N ASP A 149 -16.76 16.82 18.18
CA ASP A 149 -16.67 17.86 17.16
C ASP A 149 -15.39 18.68 17.41
N PHE A 150 -14.45 18.57 16.47
CA PHE A 150 -13.16 19.26 16.55
C PHE A 150 -13.22 20.70 16.01
N SER A 151 -14.36 21.15 15.50
CA SER A 151 -14.59 22.55 15.13
C SER A 151 -15.95 23.06 15.63
N GLY A 152 -16.18 22.89 16.94
CA GLY A 152 -17.40 23.36 17.58
C GLY A 152 -17.66 24.86 17.32
N PRO A 153 -18.90 25.35 17.41
CA PRO A 153 -19.23 26.73 17.08
C PRO A 153 -18.34 27.76 17.81
N GLY A 154 -17.59 28.56 17.07
CA GLY A 154 -16.60 29.52 17.59
C GLY A 154 -15.14 29.05 17.55
N ALA A 155 -14.88 27.80 17.17
CA ALA A 155 -13.53 27.24 17.06
C ALA A 155 -12.71 27.82 15.90
N ALA A 156 -11.39 27.92 16.10
CA ALA A 156 -10.43 27.89 15.00
C ALA A 156 -10.34 26.46 14.41
N THR A 157 -10.08 26.34 13.10
CA THR A 157 -9.97 25.06 12.39
C THR A 157 -8.59 24.42 12.62
N ALA A 158 -8.33 23.84 13.80
CA ALA A 158 -7.09 23.09 14.10
C ALA A 158 -7.10 22.30 15.42
N ASN A 159 -8.26 21.99 16.02
CA ASN A 159 -8.28 21.32 17.33
C ASN A 159 -7.86 19.84 17.24
N ARG A 160 -7.08 19.41 18.23
CA ARG A 160 -6.78 18.01 18.48
C ARG A 160 -6.86 17.67 19.97
N ILE A 161 -6.98 16.38 20.25
CA ILE A 161 -6.89 15.85 21.61
C ILE A 161 -5.51 15.22 21.79
N ILE A 162 -4.79 15.61 22.85
CA ILE A 162 -3.48 15.03 23.19
C ILE A 162 -3.62 14.20 24.45
N THR A 163 -3.16 12.95 24.45
CA THR A 163 -3.29 12.05 25.62
C THR A 163 -2.04 12.03 26.51
N ALA A 164 -1.33 13.16 26.55
CA ALA A 164 -0.12 13.41 27.33
C ALA A 164 0.00 14.92 27.63
N ASP A 165 0.90 15.27 28.55
CA ASP A 165 1.27 16.67 28.82
C ASP A 165 1.94 17.29 27.56
N PRO A 166 1.37 18.37 26.99
CA PRO A 166 1.92 19.04 25.80
C PRO A 166 3.33 19.61 26.00
N SER A 167 3.76 19.85 27.24
CA SER A 167 5.11 20.35 27.55
C SER A 167 6.18 19.25 27.50
N ALA A 168 5.79 17.97 27.46
CA ALA A 168 6.68 16.82 27.53
C ALA A 168 6.12 15.62 26.74
N LEU A 169 5.94 15.81 25.43
CA LEU A 169 5.33 14.81 24.56
C LEU A 169 6.26 13.59 24.34
N PRO A 170 5.78 12.36 24.56
CA PRO A 170 6.56 11.17 24.27
C PRO A 170 6.79 10.98 22.77
N THR A 171 7.96 10.46 22.40
CA THR A 171 8.31 10.11 21.03
C THR A 171 7.57 8.87 20.52
N ASN A 172 7.12 7.99 21.43
CA ASN A 172 6.41 6.76 21.12
C ASN A 172 5.00 6.76 21.72
N GLY A 173 4.00 6.38 20.92
CA GLY A 173 2.59 6.34 21.33
C GLY A 173 2.32 5.47 22.55
N ALA A 174 3.06 4.37 22.71
CA ALA A 174 2.95 3.50 23.88
C ALA A 174 3.18 4.23 25.22
N ALA A 175 4.02 5.26 25.21
CA ALA A 175 4.38 6.04 26.38
C ALA A 175 3.37 7.16 26.72
N TYR A 176 2.34 7.38 25.90
CA TYR A 176 1.26 8.30 26.23
C TYR A 176 0.47 7.75 27.43
N PRO A 177 0.37 8.49 28.54
CA PRO A 177 -0.17 7.98 29.80
C PRO A 177 -1.69 7.84 29.78
N ALA A 178 -2.39 8.75 29.08
CA ALA A 178 -3.84 8.77 29.01
C ALA A 178 -4.37 8.11 27.74
N VAL A 179 -5.65 7.76 27.77
CA VAL A 179 -6.43 7.18 26.67
C VAL A 179 -7.71 8.00 26.51
N PHE A 180 -7.98 8.42 25.28
CA PHE A 180 -9.24 9.02 24.86
C PHE A 180 -10.15 7.95 24.26
N GLY A 181 -11.45 7.96 24.57
CA GLY A 181 -12.38 6.98 24.04
C GLY A 181 -13.55 7.57 23.24
N LEU A 182 -13.89 6.89 22.14
CA LEU A 182 -15.14 7.09 21.43
C LEU A 182 -16.00 5.83 21.57
N MET A 183 -16.99 5.90 22.46
CA MET A 183 -17.87 4.80 22.85
C MET A 183 -19.16 4.74 22.03
N ASN A 184 -19.10 5.25 20.79
CA ASN A 184 -20.15 5.14 19.80
C ASN A 184 -19.80 3.95 18.86
N PRO A 185 -20.53 2.82 18.93
CA PRO A 185 -20.21 1.61 18.15
C PRO A 185 -20.61 1.70 16.67
N THR A 186 -21.01 2.88 16.20
CA THR A 186 -21.35 3.08 14.78
C THR A 186 -20.10 2.95 13.92
N ALA A 187 -20.19 2.14 12.86
CA ALA A 187 -19.15 2.01 11.86
C ALA A 187 -18.84 3.35 11.17
N GLY A 188 -17.70 3.44 10.50
CA GLY A 188 -17.08 4.63 9.94
C GLY A 188 -16.17 5.33 10.95
N LEU A 189 -16.20 6.65 10.98
CA LEU A 189 -15.56 7.49 11.99
C LEU A 189 -16.49 7.73 13.21
N ALA A 190 -17.62 7.01 13.26
CA ALA A 190 -18.77 7.34 14.09
C ALA A 190 -19.16 8.82 13.89
N ASN A 191 -19.35 9.59 14.97
CA ASN A 191 -19.61 11.02 14.91
C ASN A 191 -18.38 11.83 15.35
N MET A 192 -17.17 11.45 14.90
CA MET A 192 -16.04 12.39 14.90
C MET A 192 -16.25 13.37 13.75
N LEU A 193 -16.66 14.59 14.07
CA LEU A 193 -16.96 15.64 13.09
C LEU A 193 -15.74 16.55 12.88
N ASP A 194 -15.67 17.13 11.68
CA ASP A 194 -14.67 18.12 11.29
C ASP A 194 -13.21 17.70 11.53
N ASN A 195 -12.95 16.40 11.37
CA ASN A 195 -11.60 15.88 11.26
C ASN A 195 -11.08 15.92 9.83
N THR A 196 -9.76 15.80 9.71
CA THR A 196 -9.01 15.92 8.45
C THR A 196 -9.28 14.80 7.45
N VAL A 197 -10.03 13.75 7.82
CA VAL A 197 -10.16 12.54 6.98
C VAL A 197 -11.61 12.13 6.76
N ASN A 198 -11.88 11.43 5.66
CA ASN A 198 -13.10 10.66 5.52
C ASN A 198 -12.80 9.15 5.59
N THR A 199 -13.85 8.33 5.68
CA THR A 199 -13.72 6.87 5.76
C THR A 199 -13.08 6.22 4.54
N ASN A 200 -12.98 6.95 3.43
CA ASN A 200 -12.37 6.51 2.19
C ASN A 200 -10.93 7.05 2.04
N GLY A 201 -10.39 7.68 3.10
CA GLY A 201 -9.01 8.15 3.17
C GLY A 201 -8.69 9.43 2.41
N ASN A 202 -9.69 10.26 2.08
CA ASN A 202 -9.40 11.61 1.59
C ASN A 202 -8.86 12.45 2.76
N MET A 203 -7.59 12.84 2.70
CA MET A 203 -6.91 13.60 3.76
C MET A 203 -6.83 15.09 3.39
N SER A 204 -7.02 15.96 4.38
CA SER A 204 -6.83 17.41 4.22
C SER A 204 -5.34 17.79 4.25
N SER A 205 -5.00 18.97 3.73
CA SER A 205 -3.63 19.52 3.78
C SER A 205 -3.20 20.02 5.17
N PHE A 206 -4.08 19.94 6.17
CA PHE A 206 -3.84 20.35 7.55
C PHE A 206 -4.21 19.22 8.51
N ASP A 207 -3.47 19.08 9.60
CA ASP A 207 -3.75 18.09 10.64
C ASP A 207 -4.71 18.68 11.66
N ASN A 208 -5.99 18.34 11.53
CA ASN A 208 -7.09 18.75 12.38
C ASN A 208 -7.95 17.54 12.75
N GLY A 209 -8.54 17.59 13.94
CA GLY A 209 -9.49 16.61 14.41
C GLY A 209 -8.96 15.19 14.57
N TYR A 210 -7.84 15.05 15.26
CA TYR A 210 -7.23 13.76 15.53
C TYR A 210 -6.85 13.61 17.00
N VAL A 211 -6.51 12.37 17.37
CA VAL A 211 -6.00 12.04 18.71
C VAL A 211 -4.51 11.81 18.61
N GLN A 212 -3.73 12.66 19.26
CA GLN A 212 -2.30 12.48 19.44
C GLN A 212 -2.06 11.61 20.69
N GLY A 213 -1.65 10.36 20.47
CA GLY A 213 -1.54 9.34 21.51
C GLY A 213 -2.54 8.19 21.35
N LYS A 214 -3.23 7.81 22.43
CA LYS A 214 -4.07 6.61 22.49
C LYS A 214 -5.56 6.92 22.31
N LEU A 215 -6.17 6.34 21.28
CA LEU A 215 -7.61 6.38 21.01
C LEU A 215 -8.19 4.98 21.16
N ARG A 216 -9.23 4.82 21.97
CA ARG A 216 -10.03 3.58 22.00
C ARG A 216 -11.39 3.78 21.36
N ARG A 217 -11.88 2.77 20.65
CA ARG A 217 -13.18 2.79 19.99
C ARG A 217 -14.02 1.58 20.35
N ALA A 218 -15.31 1.83 20.52
CA ALA A 218 -16.33 0.79 20.60
C ALA A 218 -16.57 0.14 19.23
N ILE A 219 -16.63 -1.19 19.19
CA ILE A 219 -16.84 -2.01 17.99
C ILE A 219 -18.18 -2.74 18.07
N SER A 220 -19.02 -2.61 17.05
CA SER A 220 -20.27 -3.37 17.00
C SER A 220 -19.99 -4.86 16.76
N ALA A 221 -20.68 -5.71 17.53
CA ALA A 221 -20.70 -7.16 17.31
C ALA A 221 -21.23 -7.55 15.91
N ALA A 222 -21.94 -6.64 15.23
CA ALA A 222 -22.39 -6.84 13.84
C ALA A 222 -21.27 -6.68 12.80
N GLY A 223 -20.10 -6.16 13.19
CA GLY A 223 -19.00 -5.83 12.29
C GLY A 223 -19.08 -4.41 11.73
N GLY A 224 -18.41 -4.20 10.59
CA GLY A 224 -18.26 -2.93 9.91
C GLY A 224 -16.85 -2.37 9.98
N THR A 225 -16.67 -1.20 9.37
CA THR A 225 -15.38 -0.54 9.22
C THR A 225 -15.17 0.51 10.30
N TYR A 226 -14.01 0.56 10.96
CA TYR A 226 -13.76 1.48 12.08
C TYR A 226 -12.45 2.24 11.87
N GLY A 227 -12.55 3.52 11.49
CA GLY A 227 -11.40 4.42 11.33
C GLY A 227 -10.79 4.95 12.63
N TYR A 228 -9.47 5.09 12.63
CA TYR A 228 -8.66 5.66 13.69
C TYR A 228 -7.82 6.78 13.11
N VAL A 229 -7.99 7.98 13.66
CA VAL A 229 -7.29 9.20 13.27
C VAL A 229 -6.28 9.50 14.38
N LEU A 230 -5.07 8.97 14.25
CA LEU A 230 -4.05 8.89 15.29
C LEU A 230 -2.88 9.81 14.95
N GLY A 231 -2.13 10.31 15.93
CA GLY A 231 -0.95 11.13 15.64
C GLY A 231 0.13 11.03 16.71
N LEU A 232 1.30 11.55 16.35
CA LEU A 232 2.44 11.80 17.23
C LEU A 232 2.93 13.23 17.02
N GLU A 233 3.62 13.80 18.01
CA GLU A 233 4.29 15.07 17.80
C GLU A 233 5.44 14.89 16.79
N PRO A 234 5.65 15.85 15.87
CA PRO A 234 6.88 15.93 15.10
C PRO A 234 8.12 15.88 15.99
N ALA A 235 9.15 15.13 15.59
CA ALA A 235 10.41 15.07 16.34
C ALA A 235 11.14 16.44 16.39
N ALA A 236 10.83 17.36 15.48
CA ALA A 236 11.31 18.74 15.44
C ALA A 236 10.36 19.62 14.59
N ALA A 237 10.49 20.94 14.70
CA ALA A 237 9.76 21.87 13.83
C ALA A 237 10.12 21.61 12.35
N GLY A 238 9.11 21.25 11.54
CA GLY A 238 9.31 20.86 10.14
C GLY A 238 9.73 19.41 9.92
N ALA A 239 9.87 18.60 10.98
CA ALA A 239 9.99 17.15 10.85
C ALA A 239 8.64 16.55 10.48
N GLN A 240 8.63 15.56 9.61
CA GLN A 240 7.42 14.81 9.29
C GLN A 240 7.12 13.86 10.43
N ARG A 241 6.12 14.20 11.28
CA ARG A 241 5.10 13.28 11.81
C ARG A 241 3.85 14.08 12.18
N GLY A 242 2.80 13.86 11.40
CA GLY A 242 1.47 14.43 11.59
C GLY A 242 0.46 13.38 12.06
N MET A 243 -0.80 13.64 11.74
CA MET A 243 -1.87 12.64 11.85
C MET A 243 -1.59 11.44 10.92
N GLN A 244 -2.19 10.29 11.21
CA GLN A 244 -2.10 9.03 10.48
C GLN A 244 -3.48 8.41 10.48
N TYR A 245 -3.89 7.89 9.33
CA TYR A 245 -5.19 7.27 9.18
C TYR A 245 -5.08 5.78 8.89
N ILE A 246 -5.82 5.00 9.66
CA ILE A 246 -5.96 3.55 9.50
C ILE A 246 -7.40 3.19 9.84
N HIS A 247 -7.95 2.17 9.19
CA HIS A 247 -9.20 1.59 9.62
C HIS A 247 -9.14 0.07 9.71
N LEU A 248 -9.96 -0.47 10.60
CA LEU A 248 -10.14 -1.90 10.80
C LEU A 248 -11.49 -2.30 10.20
N ASP A 249 -11.53 -3.25 9.28
CA ASP A 249 -12.75 -3.71 8.64
C ASP A 249 -13.15 -5.12 9.10
N PHE A 250 -14.21 -5.18 9.91
CA PHE A 250 -14.80 -6.42 10.40
C PHE A 250 -15.88 -6.86 9.41
N SER A 251 -15.51 -7.74 8.47
CA SER A 251 -16.38 -8.24 7.38
C SER A 251 -17.66 -8.97 7.85
N GLY A 252 -17.80 -9.26 9.14
CA GLY A 252 -18.97 -9.91 9.70
C GLY A 252 -19.02 -9.87 11.22
N ALA A 253 -19.83 -10.78 11.78
CA ALA A 253 -20.00 -10.87 13.23
C ALA A 253 -18.66 -11.15 13.94
N ASN A 254 -18.46 -10.45 15.04
CA ASN A 254 -17.27 -10.54 15.88
C ASN A 254 -17.69 -10.33 17.35
N ASP A 255 -16.79 -10.63 18.28
CA ASP A 255 -16.97 -10.38 19.71
C ASP A 255 -15.93 -9.38 20.27
N TYR A 256 -15.35 -8.55 19.40
CA TYR A 256 -14.58 -7.39 19.83
C TYR A 256 -15.52 -6.34 20.46
N ASP A 257 -15.15 -5.81 21.61
CA ASP A 257 -15.94 -4.81 22.34
C ASP A 257 -15.33 -3.41 22.22
N VAL A 258 -14.08 -3.26 22.68
CA VAL A 258 -13.34 -2.01 22.65
C VAL A 258 -11.90 -2.26 22.21
N ILE A 259 -11.49 -1.57 21.15
CA ILE A 259 -10.13 -1.66 20.61
C ILE A 259 -9.42 -0.34 20.83
N THR A 260 -8.26 -0.39 21.48
CA THR A 260 -7.36 0.76 21.67
C THR A 260 -6.33 0.77 20.56
N GLY A 261 -6.11 1.92 19.93
CA GLY A 261 -5.12 2.15 18.90
C GLY A 261 -4.24 3.34 19.22
N TYR A 262 -2.98 3.30 18.80
CA TYR A 262 -2.07 4.43 18.81
C TYR A 262 -1.01 4.31 17.73
N PHE A 263 -0.36 5.43 17.38
CA PHE A 263 0.77 5.44 16.44
C PHE A 263 2.08 5.61 17.22
N GLN A 264 3.15 4.93 16.80
CA GLN A 264 4.48 5.06 17.41
C GLN A 264 5.58 5.05 16.35
N THR A 265 6.82 5.35 16.74
CA THR A 265 7.97 5.16 15.86
C THR A 265 8.12 3.68 15.49
N GLY A 266 8.44 3.42 14.21
CA GLY A 266 8.72 2.07 13.73
C GLY A 266 9.89 1.47 14.50
N LEU A 267 9.89 0.15 14.68
CA LEU A 267 11.08 -0.56 15.14
C LEU A 267 12.06 -0.71 13.98
N ASP A 268 13.37 -0.70 14.26
CA ASP A 268 14.41 -1.08 13.31
C ASP A 268 14.28 -2.59 13.01
N ASN A 269 13.35 -2.96 12.14
CA ASN A 269 13.11 -4.35 11.83
C ASN A 269 13.92 -4.78 10.61
N SER A 270 14.54 -5.96 10.73
CA SER A 270 15.14 -6.69 9.62
C SER A 270 14.64 -8.12 9.67
N PHE A 271 13.63 -8.42 8.87
CA PHE A 271 13.18 -9.79 8.63
C PHE A 271 13.09 -10.01 7.12
N GLY A 272 13.77 -11.03 6.60
CA GLY A 272 13.63 -11.42 5.20
C GLY A 272 12.34 -12.20 5.02
N GLY A 273 11.31 -11.58 4.46
CA GLY A 273 10.06 -12.23 4.07
C GLY A 273 9.86 -12.12 2.56
N GLN A 274 9.38 -13.20 1.92
CA GLN A 274 8.94 -13.15 0.53
C GLN A 274 7.51 -12.61 0.45
N LEU A 275 7.24 -11.78 -0.55
CA LEU A 275 5.92 -11.22 -0.83
C LEU A 275 4.99 -12.26 -1.44
N GLU A 276 3.77 -12.37 -0.90
CA GLU A 276 2.74 -13.29 -1.41
C GLU A 276 2.27 -12.92 -2.82
N CYS A 277 2.25 -11.61 -3.16
CA CYS A 277 1.80 -11.12 -4.47
C CYS A 277 2.90 -11.13 -5.55
N SER A 278 4.19 -11.23 -5.20
CA SER A 278 5.28 -11.01 -6.15
C SER A 278 6.54 -11.88 -5.96
N GLY A 279 6.68 -12.59 -4.84
CA GLY A 279 7.83 -13.46 -4.54
C GLY A 279 9.13 -12.75 -4.16
N TYR A 280 9.17 -11.41 -4.23
CA TYR A 280 10.35 -10.60 -3.89
C TYR A 280 10.55 -10.49 -2.38
N GLN A 281 11.80 -10.29 -1.98
CA GLN A 281 12.16 -10.08 -0.59
C GLN A 281 11.86 -8.62 -0.19
N ILE A 282 11.22 -8.42 0.94
CA ILE A 282 11.02 -7.08 1.50
C ILE A 282 12.38 -6.49 1.91
N ASP A 283 12.72 -5.35 1.32
CA ASP A 283 13.99 -4.64 1.53
C ASP A 283 13.84 -3.29 2.25
N TYR A 284 12.59 -2.87 2.49
CA TYR A 284 12.27 -1.61 3.14
C TYR A 284 11.15 -1.76 4.17
N TRP A 285 11.39 -1.23 5.37
CA TRP A 285 10.53 -1.45 6.55
C TRP A 285 10.16 -0.17 7.29
N GLY A 286 10.15 0.97 6.60
CA GLY A 286 9.74 2.24 7.19
C GLY A 286 10.78 2.92 8.11
N GLY A 287 11.70 2.16 8.72
CA GLY A 287 12.78 2.71 9.56
C GLY A 287 12.32 3.66 10.68
N LEU A 288 13.22 4.52 11.17
CA LEU A 288 12.93 5.55 12.18
C LEU A 288 12.10 6.72 11.62
N ASP A 289 12.09 6.90 10.30
CA ASP A 289 11.38 7.99 9.63
C ASP A 289 9.87 7.70 9.56
N HIS A 290 9.49 6.43 9.42
CA HIS A 290 8.08 6.02 9.38
C HIS A 290 7.63 5.30 10.66
N GLY A 291 6.34 5.38 10.95
CA GLY A 291 5.76 4.81 12.17
C GLY A 291 4.99 3.53 11.95
N GLN A 292 4.43 3.04 13.05
CA GLN A 292 3.61 1.84 13.10
C GLN A 292 2.38 2.10 13.96
N TRP A 293 1.26 1.52 13.56
CA TRP A 293 0.03 1.50 14.33
C TRP A 293 0.06 0.30 15.25
N VAL A 294 -0.32 0.49 16.50
CA VAL A 294 -0.47 -0.61 17.45
C VAL A 294 -1.90 -0.62 17.89
N PHE A 295 -2.49 -1.82 17.87
CA PHE A 295 -3.82 -2.06 18.40
C PHE A 295 -3.79 -3.12 19.48
N ASP A 296 -4.65 -2.93 20.47
CA ASP A 296 -4.88 -3.86 21.55
C ASP A 296 -6.39 -3.99 21.79
N ASP A 297 -6.88 -5.23 21.90
CA ASP A 297 -8.23 -5.50 22.42
C ASP A 297 -8.20 -5.34 23.93
N PHE A 298 -9.01 -4.42 24.44
CA PHE A 298 -9.10 -4.15 25.87
C PHE A 298 -9.46 -5.41 26.69
N THR A 299 -10.34 -6.25 26.15
CA THR A 299 -10.83 -7.45 26.85
C THR A 299 -9.84 -8.62 26.76
N GLY A 300 -8.95 -8.60 25.76
CA GLY A 300 -8.04 -9.69 25.42
C GLY A 300 -8.73 -10.99 25.02
N SER A 301 -10.03 -10.95 24.73
CA SER A 301 -10.87 -12.12 24.48
C SER A 301 -11.62 -12.08 23.16
N GLY A 302 -11.61 -10.95 22.47
CA GLY A 302 -12.27 -10.79 21.18
C GLY A 302 -11.61 -11.61 20.08
N SER A 303 -12.43 -11.98 19.13
CA SER A 303 -12.18 -12.92 18.04
C SER A 303 -13.00 -12.53 16.81
N GLY A 304 -12.56 -13.01 15.65
CA GLY A 304 -13.15 -12.67 14.38
C GLY A 304 -12.08 -12.16 13.42
N ASN A 305 -12.29 -12.41 12.13
CA ASN A 305 -11.37 -11.95 11.12
C ASN A 305 -11.66 -10.50 10.75
N TYR A 306 -10.61 -9.74 10.51
CA TYR A 306 -10.72 -8.36 10.04
C TYR A 306 -9.67 -8.07 8.97
N ALA A 307 -9.92 -7.02 8.21
CA ALA A 307 -8.93 -6.40 7.33
C ALA A 307 -8.40 -5.12 7.98
N VAL A 308 -7.18 -4.75 7.61
CA VAL A 308 -6.61 -3.45 7.92
C VAL A 308 -6.38 -2.74 6.62
N ARG A 309 -6.77 -1.48 6.55
CA ARG A 309 -6.34 -0.60 5.47
C ARG A 309 -5.80 0.71 6.03
N VAL A 310 -4.67 1.14 5.49
CA VAL A 310 -3.87 2.28 5.95
C VAL A 310 -3.78 3.35 4.87
N TRP A 311 -3.78 4.60 5.33
CA TRP A 311 -3.44 5.80 4.57
C TRP A 311 -2.36 6.53 5.36
N PRO A 312 -1.10 6.09 5.23
CA PRO A 312 0.01 6.79 5.85
C PRO A 312 0.07 8.24 5.35
N GLN A 313 0.20 9.16 6.28
CA GLN A 313 0.47 10.56 5.97
C GLN A 313 1.98 10.78 6.06
N ASP A 314 2.65 10.60 4.95
CA ASP A 314 4.05 10.95 4.76
C ASP A 314 4.33 10.99 3.25
N ASP A 315 4.83 12.09 2.72
CA ASP A 315 5.11 12.21 1.29
C ASP A 315 6.58 11.83 0.96
N ASN A 316 7.40 11.52 1.97
CA ASN A 316 8.79 11.13 1.80
C ASN A 316 8.99 9.62 1.67
N PHE A 317 7.93 8.87 1.38
CA PHE A 317 8.09 7.47 0.99
C PHE A 317 9.06 7.37 -0.18
N LEU A 318 10.07 6.51 -0.01
CA LEU A 318 10.93 6.15 -1.13
C LEU A 318 10.05 5.61 -2.27
N SER A 319 10.42 5.93 -3.50
CA SER A 319 9.77 5.29 -4.65
C SER A 319 10.07 3.79 -4.58
N LYS A 320 9.02 2.98 -4.40
CA LYS A 320 9.11 1.51 -4.30
C LYS A 320 8.04 0.90 -5.18
N THR A 321 8.31 -0.25 -5.77
CA THR A 321 7.40 -0.84 -6.76
C THR A 321 6.14 -1.41 -6.13
N VAL A 322 6.26 -2.00 -4.93
CA VAL A 322 5.11 -2.48 -4.15
C VAL A 322 5.28 -2.10 -2.69
N TRP A 323 4.23 -1.49 -2.15
CA TRP A 323 3.98 -1.32 -0.72
C TRP A 323 2.92 -2.32 -0.22
N LEU A 324 2.98 -2.68 1.06
CA LEU A 324 2.01 -3.55 1.74
C LEU A 324 1.89 -3.25 3.24
N VAL A 325 0.87 -3.85 3.88
CA VAL A 325 0.68 -3.83 5.34
C VAL A 325 1.29 -5.08 5.98
N THR A 326 2.05 -4.90 7.06
CA THR A 326 2.67 -5.95 7.86
C THR A 326 1.99 -6.09 9.21
N LYS A 327 2.15 -7.25 9.86
CA LYS A 327 1.71 -7.48 11.23
C LYS A 327 2.82 -8.15 12.02
N ASP A 328 3.16 -7.64 13.19
CA ASP A 328 4.26 -8.14 14.03
C ASP A 328 5.60 -8.24 13.30
N ASN A 329 5.86 -7.30 12.39
CA ASN A 329 7.06 -7.29 11.54
C ASN A 329 7.18 -8.56 10.67
N ALA A 330 6.04 -9.21 10.44
CA ALA A 330 5.90 -10.41 9.65
C ALA A 330 4.83 -10.24 8.58
N VAL A 331 4.91 -11.12 7.58
CA VAL A 331 3.91 -11.23 6.53
C VAL A 331 3.00 -12.42 6.87
N ALA A 332 2.05 -12.23 7.79
CA ALA A 332 0.97 -13.18 8.07
C ALA A 332 -0.40 -12.69 7.57
N GLY A 333 -1.04 -13.41 6.63
CA GLY A 333 -2.33 -13.04 5.98
C GLY A 333 -2.17 -12.60 4.51
N THR A 334 -3.27 -12.40 3.79
CA THR A 334 -3.27 -12.13 2.33
C THR A 334 -3.14 -10.64 2.01
N ALA A 335 -2.10 -10.25 1.28
CA ALA A 335 -1.94 -8.88 0.79
C ALA A 335 -2.87 -8.66 -0.42
N ASP A 336 -3.96 -7.92 -0.22
CA ASP A 336 -5.00 -7.73 -1.24
C ASP A 336 -4.70 -6.53 -2.16
N ASP A 337 -4.11 -5.46 -1.61
CA ASP A 337 -3.66 -4.30 -2.37
C ASP A 337 -2.12 -4.19 -2.34
N CYS A 338 -1.48 -4.41 -3.50
CA CYS A 338 -0.06 -4.18 -3.76
C CYS A 338 0.06 -3.00 -4.75
N GLY A 339 0.71 -1.89 -4.36
CA GLY A 339 0.76 -0.68 -5.20
C GLY A 339 2.07 0.12 -5.09
N GLY A 340 2.41 0.90 -6.13
CA GLY A 340 3.65 1.69 -6.21
C GLY A 340 3.65 2.99 -5.40
N SER A 341 2.53 3.33 -4.77
CA SER A 341 2.43 4.45 -3.84
C SER A 341 1.53 4.04 -2.67
N PRO A 342 1.92 4.31 -1.41
CA PRO A 342 1.21 3.81 -0.24
C PRO A 342 -0.07 4.60 0.09
N VAL A 343 -0.69 5.28 -0.90
CA VAL A 343 -1.87 6.13 -0.69
C VAL A 343 -3.06 5.34 -0.16
N SER A 344 -3.16 4.03 -0.42
CA SER A 344 -4.10 3.14 0.27
C SER A 344 -3.60 1.71 0.15
N LEU A 345 -3.36 1.04 1.28
CA LEU A 345 -2.90 -0.35 1.32
C LEU A 345 -3.83 -1.16 2.21
N GLU A 346 -4.29 -2.30 1.71
CA GLU A 346 -5.20 -3.21 2.42
C GLU A 346 -4.57 -4.60 2.59
N ARG A 347 -4.89 -5.20 3.73
CA ARG A 347 -4.59 -6.60 4.02
C ARG A 347 -5.70 -7.25 4.82
N THR A 348 -6.21 -8.36 4.33
CA THR A 348 -7.25 -9.16 5.01
C THR A 348 -6.67 -10.36 5.77
N GLY A 349 -7.55 -11.04 6.51
CA GLY A 349 -7.23 -12.30 7.17
C GLY A 349 -6.54 -12.16 8.52
N PHE A 350 -6.55 -10.97 9.12
CA PHE A 350 -6.02 -10.78 10.46
C PHE A 350 -6.99 -11.31 11.52
N ASN A 351 -6.42 -11.88 12.58
CA ASN A 351 -7.09 -12.25 13.82
C ASN A 351 -6.18 -11.91 15.00
N GLY A 352 -6.75 -11.35 16.06
CA GLY A 352 -6.03 -10.78 17.20
C GLY A 352 -5.29 -9.50 16.82
N PHE A 353 -5.10 -8.58 17.76
CA PHE A 353 -4.43 -7.31 17.51
C PHE A 353 -2.96 -7.32 17.91
N SER A 354 -2.18 -6.50 17.23
CA SER A 354 -0.76 -6.26 17.54
C SER A 354 -0.26 -5.01 16.79
N GLN A 355 1.03 -4.97 16.43
CA GLN A 355 1.62 -3.88 15.65
C GLN A 355 1.44 -4.10 14.14
N PHE A 356 1.11 -3.02 13.44
CA PHE A 356 0.98 -2.94 11.99
C PHE A 356 1.90 -1.85 11.46
N GLY A 357 2.65 -2.18 10.42
CA GLY A 357 3.53 -1.22 9.73
C GLY A 357 3.37 -1.33 8.23
N VAL A 358 3.82 -0.33 7.51
CA VAL A 358 3.99 -0.43 6.06
C VAL A 358 5.39 -0.94 5.74
N ALA A 359 5.48 -1.79 4.73
CA ALA A 359 6.75 -2.25 4.21
C ALA A 359 6.69 -2.22 2.69
N ALA A 360 7.86 -2.27 2.07
CA ALA A 360 8.00 -2.24 0.63
C ALA A 360 9.12 -3.16 0.15
N ALA A 361 8.98 -3.55 -1.11
CA ALA A 361 10.07 -4.18 -1.85
C ALA A 361 10.26 -3.43 -3.15
N ASP A 362 11.50 -3.36 -3.60
CA ASP A 362 11.75 -3.17 -5.02
C ASP A 362 11.33 -4.45 -5.73
N ILE A 363 10.26 -4.37 -6.52
CA ILE A 363 10.24 -5.24 -7.68
C ILE A 363 11.35 -4.67 -8.54
N LEU A 364 12.49 -5.37 -8.57
CA LEU A 364 13.43 -5.29 -9.67
C LEU A 364 12.66 -5.74 -10.92
N LEU A 365 11.80 -4.86 -11.42
CA LEU A 365 11.46 -4.85 -12.82
C LEU A 365 12.75 -4.36 -13.46
N ALA A 366 13.46 -5.23 -14.17
CA ALA A 366 14.37 -4.75 -15.20
C ALA A 366 13.61 -4.07 -16.37
N GLN A 367 12.38 -3.57 -16.14
CA GLN A 367 11.63 -2.75 -17.08
C GLN A 367 12.13 -1.30 -17.14
N ASN A 368 12.95 -0.85 -16.18
CA ASN A 368 13.59 0.47 -16.32
C ASN A 368 14.94 0.40 -17.06
N GLN A 369 15.33 -0.78 -17.56
CA GLN A 369 16.47 -0.90 -18.46
C GLN A 369 16.00 -1.13 -19.89
N LEU A 370 15.06 -2.05 -20.13
CA LEU A 370 14.61 -2.38 -21.48
C LEU A 370 13.69 -1.30 -22.07
N LEU A 371 14.18 -0.56 -23.06
CA LEU A 371 13.41 0.48 -23.76
C LEU A 371 12.45 -0.14 -24.77
N ASP A 372 12.92 -1.13 -25.51
CA ASP A 372 12.15 -1.79 -26.56
C ASP A 372 12.60 -3.24 -26.75
N LEU A 373 11.65 -4.05 -27.24
CA LEU A 373 11.89 -5.39 -27.73
C LEU A 373 11.00 -5.59 -28.94
N GLU A 374 11.59 -5.98 -30.05
CA GLU A 374 10.90 -6.30 -31.29
C GLU A 374 11.37 -7.67 -31.81
N ALA A 375 10.49 -8.32 -32.55
CA ALA A 375 10.85 -9.50 -33.32
C ALA A 375 10.25 -9.38 -34.73
N HIS A 376 11.08 -9.52 -35.75
CA HIS A 376 10.65 -9.40 -37.15
C HIS A 376 11.31 -10.41 -38.08
N PRO A 377 10.59 -10.87 -39.11
CA PRO A 377 11.16 -11.74 -40.13
C PRO A 377 12.14 -10.97 -41.02
N ILE A 378 13.36 -11.48 -41.20
CA ILE A 378 14.34 -10.92 -42.14
C ILE A 378 14.34 -11.71 -43.44
N GLU A 379 14.00 -11.03 -44.54
CA GLU A 379 13.99 -11.56 -45.92
C GLU A 379 13.21 -12.87 -46.12
N ASN A 380 12.39 -13.28 -45.16
CA ASN A 380 11.62 -14.50 -45.28
C ASN A 380 12.21 -15.71 -44.51
N ASN A 381 13.36 -15.52 -43.86
CA ASN A 381 14.37 -16.58 -43.73
C ASN A 381 14.67 -16.98 -42.30
N TYR A 382 14.64 -16.01 -41.41
CA TYR A 382 14.86 -16.17 -39.98
C TYR A 382 14.11 -15.04 -39.27
N ILE A 383 13.91 -15.19 -37.97
CA ILE A 383 13.36 -14.13 -37.13
C ILE A 383 14.53 -13.45 -36.42
N GLN A 384 14.64 -12.14 -36.56
CA GLN A 384 15.55 -11.34 -35.76
C GLN A 384 14.80 -10.82 -34.54
N VAL A 385 15.42 -10.94 -33.37
CA VAL A 385 14.95 -10.38 -32.11
C VAL A 385 15.89 -9.25 -31.74
N ASP A 386 15.38 -8.03 -31.68
CA ASP A 386 16.14 -6.81 -31.40
C ASP A 386 15.63 -6.19 -30.11
N TRP A 387 16.55 -5.70 -29.28
CA TRP A 387 16.19 -4.99 -28.06
C TRP A 387 17.24 -3.95 -27.71
N ASN A 388 16.82 -2.98 -26.92
CA ASN A 388 17.73 -1.96 -26.42
C ASN A 388 17.49 -1.66 -24.95
N THR A 389 18.56 -1.25 -24.28
CA THR A 389 18.55 -0.84 -22.88
C THR A 389 18.92 0.62 -22.73
N GLU A 390 18.32 1.35 -21.78
CA GLU A 390 18.65 2.76 -21.47
C GLU A 390 19.90 2.87 -20.59
N GLU A 391 19.94 2.08 -19.52
CA GLU A 391 21.04 1.97 -18.57
C GLU A 391 21.16 0.50 -18.14
N GLU A 392 22.39 0.03 -17.90
CA GLU A 392 22.68 -1.36 -17.51
C GLU A 392 23.35 -1.42 -16.14
N ASP A 393 22.63 -1.07 -15.08
CA ASP A 393 23.14 -1.24 -13.72
C ASP A 393 22.96 -2.69 -13.24
N GLU A 394 24.04 -3.25 -12.68
CA GLU A 394 24.13 -4.63 -12.16
C GLU A 394 23.68 -5.79 -13.09
N LEU A 395 23.41 -5.54 -14.37
CA LEU A 395 22.98 -6.55 -15.33
C LEU A 395 24.15 -7.43 -15.78
N SER A 396 23.97 -8.75 -15.73
CA SER A 396 24.97 -9.74 -16.15
C SER A 396 24.77 -10.11 -17.62
N HIS A 397 23.58 -10.58 -17.97
CA HIS A 397 23.28 -11.08 -19.32
C HIS A 397 21.77 -11.19 -19.55
N PHE A 398 21.41 -11.34 -20.82
CA PHE A 398 20.08 -11.70 -21.30
C PHE A 398 20.07 -13.18 -21.64
N GLU A 399 19.08 -13.93 -21.16
CA GLU A 399 18.71 -15.22 -21.74
C GLU A 399 17.49 -15.00 -22.64
N ILE A 400 17.63 -15.30 -23.92
CA ILE A 400 16.55 -15.23 -24.88
C ILE A 400 15.79 -16.54 -24.79
N GLU A 401 14.48 -16.47 -24.61
CA GLU A 401 13.61 -17.64 -24.55
C GLU A 401 12.57 -17.59 -25.66
N ARG A 402 12.23 -18.78 -26.19
CA ARG A 402 11.29 -18.96 -27.29
C ARG A 402 10.19 -19.92 -26.90
N SER A 403 8.96 -19.60 -27.30
CA SER A 403 7.76 -20.42 -27.11
C SER A 403 6.97 -20.56 -28.41
N LEU A 404 6.28 -21.69 -28.56
CA LEU A 404 5.34 -21.95 -29.65
C LEU A 404 3.87 -21.70 -29.25
N ASP A 405 3.59 -21.59 -27.95
CA ASP A 405 2.24 -21.53 -27.38
C ASP A 405 2.02 -20.33 -26.45
N ASN A 406 3.02 -19.47 -26.30
CA ASN A 406 3.04 -18.33 -25.38
C ASN A 406 2.88 -18.73 -23.90
N ASN A 407 3.21 -19.97 -23.54
CA ASN A 407 3.08 -20.48 -22.18
C ASN A 407 4.36 -21.21 -21.74
N GLN A 408 4.82 -22.19 -22.53
CA GLN A 408 6.07 -22.89 -22.28
C GLN A 408 7.20 -22.25 -23.08
N PHE A 409 8.09 -21.54 -22.38
CA PHE A 409 9.27 -20.91 -22.94
C PHE A 409 10.50 -21.80 -22.72
N ASN A 410 11.25 -22.05 -23.78
CA ASN A 410 12.52 -22.78 -23.75
C ASN A 410 13.67 -21.80 -23.99
N PHE A 411 14.78 -22.03 -23.30
CA PHE A 411 16.02 -21.30 -23.54
C PHE A 411 16.46 -21.44 -25.00
N LEU A 412 16.76 -20.32 -25.66
CA LEU A 412 17.26 -20.27 -27.03
C LEU A 412 18.75 -19.90 -27.06
N ALA A 413 19.11 -18.79 -26.42
CA ALA A 413 20.48 -18.28 -26.43
C ALA A 413 20.73 -17.36 -25.23
N GLN A 414 22.01 -17.04 -24.99
CA GLN A 414 22.43 -16.06 -23.99
C GLN A 414 23.29 -14.98 -24.66
N VAL A 415 23.04 -13.71 -24.30
CA VAL A 415 23.82 -12.55 -24.75
C VAL A 415 24.28 -11.79 -23.52
N SER A 416 25.60 -11.63 -23.34
CA SER A 416 26.15 -10.84 -22.24
C SER A 416 25.76 -9.37 -22.38
N ALA A 417 25.40 -8.74 -21.26
CA ALA A 417 25.27 -7.29 -21.21
C ALA A 417 26.66 -6.63 -21.32
N GLN A 418 26.70 -5.37 -21.73
CA GLN A 418 27.94 -4.57 -21.73
C GLN A 418 28.37 -4.21 -20.30
N GLY A 419 27.42 -4.23 -19.35
CA GLY A 419 27.62 -3.99 -17.92
C GLY A 419 27.73 -2.49 -17.58
N SER A 420 27.39 -2.11 -16.34
CA SER A 420 27.34 -0.73 -15.78
C SER A 420 27.53 0.40 -16.79
N SER A 421 26.62 0.49 -17.76
CA SER A 421 26.64 1.46 -18.86
C SER A 421 25.49 2.42 -18.66
N GLN A 422 25.78 3.73 -18.65
CA GLN A 422 24.76 4.79 -18.58
C GLN A 422 24.34 5.29 -19.97
N LEU A 423 24.60 4.51 -21.02
CA LEU A 423 24.30 4.84 -22.40
C LEU A 423 23.44 3.75 -23.02
N ILE A 424 22.55 4.15 -23.93
CA ILE A 424 21.70 3.20 -24.67
C ILE A 424 22.56 2.13 -25.34
N GLN A 425 22.22 0.86 -25.12
CA GLN A 425 22.84 -0.29 -25.79
C GLN A 425 21.83 -1.00 -26.66
N ASP A 426 22.24 -1.36 -27.87
CA ASP A 426 21.43 -2.12 -28.81
C ASP A 426 21.97 -3.56 -28.93
N TYR A 427 21.06 -4.53 -28.93
CA TYR A 427 21.36 -5.94 -29.01
C TYR A 427 20.47 -6.63 -30.05
N GLN A 428 20.97 -7.74 -30.60
CA GLN A 428 20.25 -8.53 -31.60
C GLN A 428 20.58 -10.02 -31.49
N LEU A 429 19.59 -10.86 -31.81
CA LEU A 429 19.75 -12.30 -31.98
C LEU A 429 18.99 -12.77 -33.22
N ASN A 430 19.64 -13.58 -34.06
CA ASN A 430 19.02 -14.21 -35.22
C ASN A 430 18.63 -15.66 -34.90
N ASP A 431 17.33 -15.94 -34.92
CA ASP A 431 16.78 -17.29 -34.78
C ASP A 431 16.53 -17.93 -36.15
N TYR A 432 17.45 -18.81 -36.55
CA TYR A 432 17.40 -19.54 -37.81
C TYR A 432 16.57 -20.84 -37.73
N GLU A 433 16.19 -21.29 -36.52
CA GLU A 433 15.48 -22.56 -36.33
C GLU A 433 13.96 -22.35 -36.32
N VAL A 434 13.44 -21.60 -37.29
CA VAL A 434 12.04 -21.18 -37.37
C VAL A 434 11.37 -21.71 -38.63
N LEU A 435 10.16 -22.20 -38.49
CA LEU A 435 9.37 -22.72 -39.60
C LEU A 435 8.39 -21.65 -40.13
N PRO A 436 8.19 -21.59 -41.45
CA PRO A 436 7.11 -20.80 -42.03
C PRO A 436 5.76 -21.19 -41.45
N ASN A 437 4.89 -20.18 -41.33
CA ASN A 437 3.52 -20.30 -40.87
C ASN A 437 3.30 -20.68 -39.41
N VAL A 438 4.35 -20.63 -38.59
CA VAL A 438 4.29 -20.81 -37.14
C VAL A 438 4.47 -19.46 -36.44
N ASN A 439 3.66 -19.20 -35.43
CA ASN A 439 3.86 -18.04 -34.54
C ASN A 439 4.92 -18.42 -33.50
N TYR A 440 6.00 -17.67 -33.45
CA TYR A 440 7.03 -17.79 -32.43
C TYR A 440 6.91 -16.62 -31.47
N TYR A 441 6.87 -16.94 -30.18
CA TYR A 441 6.82 -15.98 -29.09
C TYR A 441 8.20 -15.88 -28.46
N TYR A 442 8.72 -14.66 -28.32
CA TYR A 442 10.03 -14.41 -27.73
C TYR A 442 9.88 -13.52 -26.51
N ARG A 443 10.69 -13.81 -25.49
CA ARG A 443 10.90 -12.92 -24.35
C ARG A 443 12.35 -12.99 -23.94
N LEU A 444 12.80 -11.94 -23.27
CA LEU A 444 14.10 -11.89 -22.61
C LEU A 444 13.91 -12.22 -21.14
N ARG A 445 14.81 -13.01 -20.58
CA ARG A 445 15.06 -13.13 -19.15
C ARG A 445 16.33 -12.33 -18.86
N LEU A 446 16.18 -11.20 -18.19
CA LEU A 446 17.27 -10.30 -17.82
C LEU A 446 17.84 -10.80 -16.49
N VAL A 447 19.11 -11.21 -16.47
CA VAL A 447 19.79 -11.82 -15.31
C VAL A 447 20.84 -10.86 -14.77
N ASN A 448 20.75 -10.53 -13.48
CA ASN A 448 21.67 -9.64 -12.78
C ASN A 448 22.90 -10.39 -12.24
N ASN A 449 23.94 -9.65 -11.83
CA ASN A 449 25.18 -10.21 -11.29
C ASN A 449 24.99 -11.00 -9.97
N ASP A 450 23.92 -10.71 -9.22
CA ASP A 450 23.54 -11.42 -8.01
C ASP A 450 22.71 -12.69 -8.29
N GLY A 451 22.36 -12.95 -9.54
CA GLY A 451 21.53 -14.08 -9.99
C GLY A 451 20.03 -13.84 -9.94
N SER A 452 19.58 -12.66 -9.50
CA SER A 452 18.17 -12.24 -9.66
C SER A 452 17.83 -12.06 -11.14
N PHE A 453 16.56 -12.20 -11.51
CA PHE A 453 16.14 -12.04 -12.89
C PHE A 453 14.71 -11.53 -13.03
N SER A 454 14.40 -10.98 -14.19
CA SER A 454 13.03 -10.60 -14.59
C SER A 454 12.79 -10.87 -16.07
N TYR A 455 11.52 -10.86 -16.50
CA TYR A 455 11.15 -11.12 -17.89
C TYR A 455 10.68 -9.84 -18.58
N SER A 456 11.03 -9.69 -19.86
CA SER A 456 10.43 -8.68 -20.74
C SER A 456 8.97 -9.00 -21.05
N PRO A 457 8.21 -8.04 -21.62
CA PRO A 457 7.02 -8.37 -22.41
C PRO A 457 7.34 -9.42 -23.47
N THR A 458 6.33 -10.18 -23.88
CA THR A 458 6.48 -11.15 -24.97
C THR A 458 6.16 -10.49 -26.31
N VAL A 459 7.04 -10.68 -27.28
CA VAL A 459 6.82 -10.30 -28.68
C VAL A 459 6.56 -11.52 -29.54
N VAL A 460 5.87 -11.32 -30.66
CA VAL A 460 5.51 -12.41 -31.57
C VAL A 460 5.99 -12.09 -32.97
N ALA A 461 6.62 -13.08 -33.60
CA ALA A 461 7.02 -13.01 -34.99
C ALA A 461 6.70 -14.32 -35.69
N ARG A 462 6.59 -14.23 -37.02
CA ARG A 462 6.25 -15.36 -37.88
C ARG A 462 6.91 -15.17 -39.23
N LEU A 463 7.45 -16.27 -39.74
CA LEU A 463 7.75 -16.39 -41.17
C LEU A 463 6.45 -16.68 -41.94
N TYR A 464 6.22 -15.97 -43.03
CA TYR A 464 5.12 -16.18 -43.95
C TYR A 464 5.56 -17.11 -45.09
N GLY A 465 5.05 -18.33 -45.12
CA GLY A 465 5.19 -19.21 -46.28
C GLY A 465 3.91 -19.19 -47.10
N GLU A 466 4.01 -19.03 -48.42
CA GLU A 466 2.91 -19.50 -49.26
C GLU A 466 2.81 -21.02 -49.12
N THR A 467 1.58 -21.52 -49.12
CA THR A 467 1.23 -22.92 -48.84
C THR A 467 2.19 -23.94 -49.47
N THR A 468 2.62 -24.92 -48.66
CA THR A 468 3.19 -26.23 -49.05
C THR A 468 4.57 -26.33 -49.73
N GLU A 469 5.29 -25.24 -50.01
CA GLU A 469 6.60 -25.36 -50.66
C GLU A 469 7.78 -25.32 -49.68
N GLU A 470 8.67 -26.31 -49.76
CA GLU A 470 9.93 -26.34 -49.00
C GLU A 470 10.79 -25.13 -49.37
N ASN A 471 11.43 -24.50 -48.38
CA ASN A 471 12.35 -23.39 -48.64
C ASN A 471 13.71 -23.98 -49.02
N ILE A 472 13.95 -24.08 -50.33
CA ILE A 472 15.20 -24.61 -50.90
C ILE A 472 16.09 -23.46 -51.37
N ARG A 473 17.34 -23.48 -50.90
CA ARG A 473 18.39 -22.53 -51.30
C ARG A 473 19.64 -23.27 -51.75
N ILE A 474 20.43 -22.62 -52.60
CA ILE A 474 21.70 -23.16 -53.07
C ILE A 474 22.79 -22.13 -52.80
N PHE A 475 23.83 -22.52 -52.06
CA PHE A 475 24.94 -21.63 -51.75
C PHE A 475 26.29 -22.36 -51.74
N PRO A 476 27.41 -21.65 -52.03
CA PRO A 476 27.42 -20.32 -52.61
C PRO A 476 26.91 -20.33 -54.06
N ASN A 477 26.19 -19.29 -54.46
CA ASN A 477 25.79 -19.06 -55.86
C ASN A 477 26.03 -17.58 -56.20
N PRO A 478 26.99 -17.23 -57.08
CA PRO A 478 27.82 -18.13 -57.89
C PRO A 478 28.82 -19.00 -57.09
N ALA A 479 29.00 -20.25 -57.51
CA ALA A 479 29.96 -21.19 -56.93
C ALA A 479 31.34 -21.10 -57.59
N SER A 480 32.39 -21.15 -56.77
CA SER A 480 33.79 -21.30 -57.20
C SER A 480 34.33 -22.71 -56.99
N GLY A 481 33.69 -23.52 -56.14
CA GLY A 481 34.02 -24.92 -55.87
C GLY A 481 32.75 -25.76 -55.71
N ASN A 482 32.70 -26.63 -54.69
CA ASN A 482 31.47 -27.31 -54.29
C ASN A 482 30.38 -26.32 -53.85
N ALA A 483 29.13 -26.71 -54.05
CA ALA A 483 27.95 -26.00 -53.57
C ALA A 483 27.16 -26.86 -52.59
N GLN A 484 26.19 -26.28 -51.91
CA GLN A 484 25.31 -26.95 -50.96
C GLN A 484 23.88 -26.54 -51.22
N ILE A 485 22.96 -27.49 -51.08
CA ILE A 485 21.54 -27.25 -51.03
C ILE A 485 21.15 -27.19 -49.56
N ASP A 486 20.54 -26.09 -49.14
CA ASP A 486 19.92 -25.94 -47.83
C ASP A 486 18.42 -26.06 -47.99
N ILE A 487 17.88 -27.09 -47.36
CA ILE A 487 16.46 -27.44 -47.40
C ILE A 487 15.91 -27.27 -46.00
N LEU A 488 14.93 -26.37 -45.86
CA LEU A 488 14.07 -26.31 -44.69
C LEU A 488 12.77 -27.06 -45.00
N SER A 489 12.61 -28.25 -44.41
CA SER A 489 11.42 -29.07 -44.60
C SER A 489 10.61 -29.20 -43.31
N SER A 490 9.29 -29.34 -43.47
CA SER A 490 8.34 -29.58 -42.37
C SER A 490 8.01 -31.06 -42.16
N GLN A 491 8.47 -31.94 -43.05
CA GLN A 491 8.18 -33.37 -43.04
C GLN A 491 9.35 -34.18 -43.63
N GLU A 492 9.49 -35.44 -43.24
CA GLU A 492 10.44 -36.37 -43.85
C GLU A 492 9.89 -36.93 -45.16
N ARG A 493 10.67 -36.83 -46.25
CA ARG A 493 10.29 -37.23 -47.61
C ARG A 493 11.49 -37.78 -48.37
N ASP A 494 11.25 -38.75 -49.24
CA ASP A 494 12.24 -39.17 -50.23
C ASP A 494 12.36 -38.08 -51.32
N LEU A 495 13.57 -37.57 -51.50
CA LEU A 495 13.93 -36.59 -52.50
C LEU A 495 14.76 -37.21 -53.62
N GLN A 496 14.53 -36.73 -54.83
CA GLN A 496 15.39 -36.96 -55.98
C GLN A 496 15.94 -35.62 -56.46
N ILE A 497 17.26 -35.50 -56.44
CA ILE A 497 17.99 -34.31 -56.85
C ILE A 497 18.65 -34.60 -58.19
N ARG A 498 18.35 -33.81 -59.22
CA ARG A 498 18.92 -33.91 -60.55
C ARG A 498 19.50 -32.59 -60.98
N VAL A 499 20.69 -32.61 -61.57
CA VAL A 499 21.36 -31.42 -62.06
C VAL A 499 21.55 -31.52 -63.55
N PHE A 500 21.11 -30.49 -64.26
CA PHE A 500 21.22 -30.36 -65.70
C PHE A 500 22.16 -29.21 -66.06
N ASP A 501 22.94 -29.38 -67.11
CA ASP A 501 23.70 -28.27 -67.70
C ASP A 501 22.79 -27.35 -68.56
N ALA A 502 23.39 -26.30 -69.13
CA ALA A 502 22.67 -25.31 -69.94
C ALA A 502 22.03 -25.86 -71.24
N ILE A 503 22.41 -27.07 -71.69
CA ILE A 503 21.78 -27.73 -72.85
C ILE A 503 20.79 -28.83 -72.43
N GLY A 504 20.55 -29.00 -71.12
CA GLY A 504 19.61 -29.96 -70.56
C GLY A 504 20.18 -31.37 -70.39
N GLN A 505 21.51 -31.54 -70.45
CA GLN A 505 22.16 -32.82 -70.18
C GLN A 505 22.23 -33.06 -68.66
N LEU A 506 21.78 -34.23 -68.20
CA LEU A 506 21.90 -34.65 -66.81
C LEU A 506 23.39 -34.88 -66.46
N ILE A 507 23.89 -34.13 -65.49
CA ILE A 507 25.30 -34.18 -65.04
C ILE A 507 25.48 -34.76 -63.64
N TYR A 508 24.44 -34.73 -62.81
CA TYR A 508 24.47 -35.27 -61.45
C TYR A 508 23.07 -35.72 -61.04
N GLU A 509 22.99 -36.84 -60.32
CA GLU A 509 21.75 -37.34 -59.72
C GLU A 509 22.07 -37.92 -58.34
N GLN A 510 21.24 -37.59 -57.35
CA GLN A 510 21.35 -38.08 -55.99
C GLN A 510 19.95 -38.25 -55.40
N ASP A 511 19.70 -39.42 -54.82
CA ASP A 511 18.55 -39.63 -53.93
C ASP A 511 18.94 -39.19 -52.51
N ALA A 512 18.02 -38.52 -51.82
CA ALA A 512 18.18 -38.04 -50.46
C ALA A 512 16.87 -38.21 -49.67
N GLN A 513 16.91 -37.94 -48.37
CA GLN A 513 15.71 -37.85 -47.53
C GLN A 513 15.73 -36.52 -46.79
N THR A 514 14.64 -35.76 -46.83
CA THR A 514 14.49 -34.59 -45.96
C THR A 514 14.38 -35.02 -44.51
N GLN A 515 14.93 -34.19 -43.63
CA GLN A 515 14.64 -34.24 -42.20
C GLN A 515 13.80 -33.02 -41.84
N ILE A 516 12.98 -33.12 -40.79
CA ILE A 516 12.26 -31.94 -40.27
C ILE A 516 13.30 -30.93 -39.78
N GLY A 517 13.18 -29.68 -40.23
CA GLY A 517 14.15 -28.61 -39.96
C GLY A 517 15.13 -28.39 -41.12
N HIS A 518 16.29 -27.81 -40.79
CA HIS A 518 17.35 -27.51 -41.77
C HIS A 518 18.21 -28.73 -42.07
N GLN A 519 18.43 -28.99 -43.36
CA GLN A 519 19.34 -30.03 -43.83
C GLN A 519 20.23 -29.49 -44.96
N LEU A 520 21.53 -29.71 -44.83
CA LEU A 520 22.52 -29.40 -45.86
C LEU A 520 22.86 -30.64 -46.69
N ILE A 521 22.64 -30.56 -47.99
CA ILE A 521 22.99 -31.59 -48.97
C ILE A 521 24.14 -31.08 -49.83
N GLN A 522 25.26 -31.81 -49.86
CA GLN A 522 26.45 -31.41 -50.61
C GLN A 522 26.27 -31.65 -52.11
N LEU A 523 26.61 -30.65 -52.93
CA LEU A 523 26.73 -30.79 -54.38
C LEU A 523 28.23 -30.80 -54.75
N PRO A 524 28.74 -31.89 -55.36
CA PRO A 524 30.14 -32.01 -55.76
C PRO A 524 30.43 -31.23 -57.04
N ALA A 525 30.18 -29.91 -57.02
CA ALA A 525 30.29 -29.01 -58.17
C ALA A 525 31.74 -28.58 -58.48
N GLN A 526 32.74 -29.02 -57.70
CA GLN A 526 34.14 -28.63 -57.86
C GLN A 526 34.67 -28.86 -59.28
N ASP A 527 34.31 -29.98 -59.90
CA ASP A 527 34.82 -30.41 -61.21
C ASP A 527 33.86 -30.08 -62.37
N TRP A 528 32.78 -29.33 -62.11
CA TRP A 528 31.85 -28.91 -63.15
C TRP A 528 32.42 -27.70 -63.92
N PRO A 529 32.33 -27.69 -65.26
CA PRO A 529 32.72 -26.53 -66.05
C PRO A 529 32.02 -25.23 -65.64
N ALA A 530 32.64 -24.08 -65.89
CA ALA A 530 31.98 -22.80 -65.72
C ALA A 530 30.72 -22.70 -66.61
N GLY A 531 29.60 -22.30 -66.03
CA GLY A 531 28.31 -22.31 -66.72
C GLY A 531 27.10 -22.20 -65.80
N LEU A 532 25.91 -22.20 -66.40
CA LEU A 532 24.63 -22.26 -65.72
C LEU A 532 24.18 -23.72 -65.56
N TYR A 533 23.74 -24.06 -64.36
CA TYR A 533 23.18 -25.36 -64.01
C TYR A 533 21.78 -25.21 -63.44
N LEU A 534 20.88 -26.11 -63.85
CA LEU A 534 19.53 -26.21 -63.32
C LEU A 534 19.46 -27.41 -62.37
N ILE A 535 19.14 -27.14 -61.11
CA ILE A 535 19.06 -28.14 -60.05
C ILE A 535 17.59 -28.36 -59.75
N GLN A 536 17.11 -29.53 -60.12
CA GLN A 536 15.75 -29.99 -59.89
C GLN A 536 15.72 -30.86 -58.63
N ILE A 537 14.87 -30.49 -57.67
CA ILE A 537 14.58 -31.26 -56.46
C ILE A 537 13.12 -31.71 -56.56
N ALA A 538 12.88 -33.01 -56.47
CA ALA A 538 11.54 -33.58 -56.59
C ALA A 538 11.24 -34.59 -55.47
N ALA A 539 9.99 -34.57 -55.01
CA ALA A 539 9.34 -35.55 -54.13
C ALA A 539 8.03 -36.01 -54.81
N PRO A 540 7.31 -37.03 -54.30
CA PRO A 540 6.07 -37.51 -54.92
C PRO A 540 4.97 -36.44 -55.12
N ASP A 541 4.95 -35.40 -54.28
CA ASP A 541 3.93 -34.36 -54.22
C ASP A 541 4.50 -32.94 -54.43
N PHE A 542 5.80 -32.80 -54.70
CA PHE A 542 6.50 -31.52 -54.79
C PHE A 542 7.63 -31.57 -55.84
N GLN A 543 7.83 -30.47 -56.58
CA GLN A 543 8.97 -30.32 -57.48
C GLN A 543 9.37 -28.86 -57.58
N GLN A 544 10.63 -28.56 -57.32
CA GLN A 544 11.22 -27.23 -57.53
C GLN A 544 12.47 -27.30 -58.39
N THR A 545 12.77 -26.20 -59.08
CA THR A 545 14.01 -26.02 -59.84
C THR A 545 14.70 -24.74 -59.39
N LYS A 546 16.01 -24.81 -59.16
CA LYS A 546 16.86 -23.70 -58.73
C LYS A 546 18.06 -23.57 -59.66
N GLU A 547 18.57 -22.37 -59.80
CA GLU A 547 19.72 -22.07 -60.65
C GLU A 547 21.01 -22.08 -59.83
N LEU A 548 22.10 -22.56 -60.43
CA LEU A 548 23.46 -22.45 -59.91
C LEU A 548 24.39 -21.94 -61.02
N ILE A 549 25.15 -20.88 -60.73
CA ILE A 549 26.16 -20.32 -61.63
C ILE A 549 27.55 -20.79 -61.16
N LYS A 550 28.30 -21.50 -62.01
CA LYS A 550 29.71 -21.88 -61.75
C LYS A 550 30.66 -20.91 -62.45
N MET A 551 31.62 -20.34 -61.70
CA MET A 551 32.45 -19.23 -62.18
C MET A 551 33.74 -19.63 -62.92
N TYR A 552 34.39 -20.74 -62.56
CA TYR A 552 35.65 -21.20 -63.16
C TYR A 552 35.90 -22.68 -62.92
#